data_AF-A0AAW5ZYW9-F1
#
_entry.id   AF-A0AAW5ZYW9-F1
#
_cell.length_a   1.000
_cell.length_b   1.000
_cell.length_c   1.000
_cell.angle_alpha   90.00
_cell.angle_beta   90.00
_cell.angle_gamma   90.00
#
_symmetry.space_group_name_H-M   'P 1'
#
loop_
_entity.id
_entity.type
_entity.pdbx_description
1 polymer ?
#
loop_
_entity_poly.entity_id
_entity_poly.type
_entity_poly.pdbx_seq_one_letter_code
_entity_poly.pdbx_strand_id
1 'polypeptide(L)'
;MEFEILPSESSQPESELKTELTPRAYSLTRLADVKPERPLWLRLGHIPKGKIVLIDGDPATGKSTLALDIAAHVTTGTVWPDGRRVSLPTQQTCTTNSSTPRN
;
A
#
# COMPACT_ATOMS: atom_id res chain seq x y z
N MET A 1 32.30 41.95 6.90
CA MET A 1 30.97 42.00 7.53
C MET A 1 30.99 40.89 8.56
N GLU A 2 31.54 41.22 9.72
CA GLU A 2 31.69 40.32 10.88
C GLU A 2 30.34 40.27 11.60
N PHE A 3 29.88 39.08 11.97
CA PHE A 3 28.80 38.91 12.93
C PHE A 3 29.37 38.05 14.06
N GLU A 4 29.84 38.74 15.10
CA GLU A 4 29.99 38.16 16.43
C GLU A 4 28.64 37.58 16.87
N ILE A 5 28.61 36.29 17.17
CA ILE A 5 27.56 35.72 18.02
C ILE A 5 28.26 34.73 18.93
N LEU A 6 28.29 35.07 20.21
CA LEU A 6 27.93 34.28 21.40
C LEU A 6 28.40 35.13 22.60
N PRO A 7 27.60 35.33 23.66
CA PRO A 7 27.09 34.18 24.42
C PRO A 7 25.70 34.39 25.05
N SER A 8 25.06 33.30 25.47
CA SER A 8 24.63 33.13 26.86
C SER A 8 23.94 31.78 27.02
N GLU A 9 24.44 31.01 27.98
CA GLU A 9 23.68 29.96 28.66
C GLU A 9 22.28 30.49 28.98
N SER A 10 21.27 29.99 28.29
CA SER A 10 19.91 29.99 28.81
C SER A 10 19.66 28.60 29.36
N SER A 11 19.77 28.53 30.69
CA SER A 11 19.32 27.44 31.53
C SER A 11 17.88 27.06 31.18
N GLN A 12 17.70 26.05 30.33
CA GLN A 12 16.44 25.34 30.24
C GLN A 12 16.57 24.08 31.11
N PRO A 13 15.72 23.89 32.13
CA PRO A 13 15.76 22.68 32.93
C PRO A 13 15.37 21.49 32.04
N GLU A 14 16.25 20.50 31.94
CA GLU A 14 15.99 19.17 31.39
C GLU A 14 15.02 18.36 32.29
N SER A 15 13.88 18.94 32.64
CA SER A 15 12.89 18.29 33.50
C SER A 15 11.89 17.49 32.66
N GLU A 16 12.07 16.17 32.71
CA GLU A 16 11.08 15.11 32.48
C GLU A 16 10.43 15.05 31.09
N LEU A 17 11.16 14.51 30.11
CA LEU A 17 10.52 13.74 29.03
C LEU A 17 10.06 12.38 29.59
N LYS A 18 9.04 12.40 30.45
CA LYS A 18 8.37 11.19 30.93
C LYS A 18 7.49 10.68 29.81
N THR A 19 8.11 9.93 28.90
CA THR A 19 7.36 9.12 27.94
C THR A 19 6.63 8.06 28.76
N GLU A 20 5.41 8.36 29.15
CA GLU A 20 4.42 7.40 29.62
C GLU A 20 4.27 6.34 28.52
N LEU A 21 5.05 5.25 28.61
CA LEU A 21 4.86 4.07 27.77
C LEU A 21 3.53 3.45 28.19
N THR A 22 2.45 3.85 27.52
CA THR A 22 1.19 3.12 27.59
C THR A 22 1.46 1.71 27.06
N PRO A 23 1.26 0.64 27.85
CA PRO A 23 1.51 -0.71 27.39
C PRO A 23 0.55 -1.01 26.24
N ARG A 24 1.08 -1.06 25.01
CA ARG A 24 0.31 -1.48 23.85
C ARG A 24 0.06 -2.99 23.99
N ALA A 25 -1.17 -3.37 24.26
CA ALA A 25 -1.56 -4.78 24.29
C ALA A 25 -1.25 -5.42 22.93
N TYR A 26 -0.51 -6.53 22.93
CA TYR A 26 -0.16 -7.30 21.74
C TYR A 26 -0.68 -8.74 21.88
N SER A 27 -1.17 -9.32 20.79
CA SER A 27 -1.51 -10.73 20.71
C SER A 27 -0.40 -11.46 19.95
N LEU A 28 0.22 -12.46 20.59
CA LEU A 28 1.22 -13.31 19.97
C LEU A 28 0.58 -14.62 19.53
N THR A 29 0.88 -15.06 18.32
CA THR A 29 0.51 -16.39 17.82
C THR A 29 1.77 -17.02 17.23
N ARG A 30 2.03 -18.30 17.51
CA ARG A 30 3.17 -18.99 16.91
C ARG A 30 2.92 -19.13 15.41
N LEU A 31 3.96 -18.91 14.61
CA LEU A 31 3.84 -19.05 13.15
C LEU A 31 3.38 -20.46 12.73
N ALA A 32 3.73 -21.49 13.51
CA ALA A 32 3.30 -22.88 13.29
C ALA A 32 1.77 -23.07 13.41
N ASP A 33 1.09 -22.23 14.19
CA ASP A 33 -0.36 -22.30 14.39
C ASP A 33 -1.14 -21.50 13.33
N VAL A 34 -0.45 -20.72 12.49
CA VAL A 34 -1.06 -19.92 11.41
C VAL A 34 -1.36 -20.82 10.22
N LYS A 35 -2.63 -20.92 9.84
CA LYS A 35 -3.04 -21.66 8.63
C LYS A 35 -2.56 -20.93 7.37
N PRO A 36 -1.82 -21.58 6.46
CA PRO A 36 -1.43 -20.98 5.21
C PRO A 36 -2.66 -20.77 4.32
N GLU A 37 -2.84 -19.55 3.81
CA GLU A 37 -3.90 -19.20 2.89
C GLU A 37 -3.30 -18.86 1.53
N ARG A 38 -3.95 -19.29 0.44
CA ARG A 38 -3.54 -18.90 -0.92
C ARG A 38 -3.88 -17.43 -1.13
N PRO A 39 -2.92 -16.57 -1.49
CA PRO A 39 -3.21 -15.17 -1.71
C PRO A 39 -4.12 -15.01 -2.93
N LEU A 40 -5.15 -14.17 -2.79
CA LEU A 40 -5.82 -13.58 -3.93
C LEU A 40 -4.88 -12.57 -4.60
N TRP A 41 -4.96 -12.43 -5.91
CA TRP A 41 -4.06 -11.57 -6.67
C TRP A 41 -4.82 -10.39 -7.28
N LEU A 42 -4.17 -9.22 -7.34
CA LEU A 42 -4.55 -8.11 -8.22
C LEU A 42 -3.86 -8.26 -9.59
N ARG A 43 -2.59 -8.67 -9.55
CA ARG A 43 -1.79 -9.07 -10.71
C ARG A 43 -1.04 -10.35 -10.35
N LEU A 44 -1.36 -11.45 -11.02
CA LEU A 44 -0.78 -12.75 -10.71
C LEU A 44 0.77 -12.70 -10.72
N GLY A 45 1.39 -13.21 -9.66
CA GLY A 45 2.85 -13.25 -9.51
C GLY A 45 3.52 -11.92 -9.13
N HIS A 46 2.77 -10.81 -9.07
CA HIS A 46 3.34 -9.49 -8.80
C HIS A 46 2.70 -8.80 -7.60
N ILE A 47 1.36 -8.74 -7.56
CA ILE A 47 0.63 -7.93 -6.57
C ILE A 47 -0.43 -8.80 -5.88
N PRO A 48 -0.17 -9.30 -4.67
CA PRO A 48 -1.19 -9.93 -3.83
C PRO A 48 -2.22 -8.89 -3.35
N LYS A 49 -3.49 -9.29 -3.33
CA LYS A 49 -4.59 -8.46 -2.84
C LYS A 49 -4.57 -8.44 -1.31
N GLY A 50 -4.67 -7.25 -0.71
CA GLY A 50 -4.78 -7.08 0.74
C GLY A 50 -3.50 -7.40 1.53
N LYS A 51 -2.35 -7.43 0.85
CA LYS A 51 -1.03 -7.60 1.49
C LYS A 51 -0.16 -6.39 1.15
N ILE A 52 0.89 -6.17 1.94
CA ILE A 52 1.86 -5.11 1.71
C ILE A 52 2.81 -5.54 0.58
N VAL A 53 3.08 -4.62 -0.35
CA VAL A 53 4.03 -4.79 -1.45
C VAL A 53 5.09 -3.69 -1.35
N LEU A 54 6.36 -4.07 -1.37
CA LEU A 54 7.49 -3.14 -1.36
C LEU A 54 8.03 -2.99 -2.78
N ILE A 55 8.09 -1.76 -3.29
CA ILE A 55 8.75 -1.41 -4.55
C ILE A 55 10.11 -0.82 -4.19
N ASP A 56 11.17 -1.58 -4.47
CA ASP A 56 12.54 -1.19 -4.14
C ASP A 56 13.38 -0.96 -5.42
N GLY A 57 14.44 -0.17 -5.31
CA GLY A 57 15.35 0.16 -6.40
C GLY A 57 16.06 1.50 -6.19
N ASP A 58 16.95 1.86 -7.11
CA ASP A 58 17.75 3.09 -7.02
C ASP A 58 16.89 4.37 -7.04
N PRO A 59 17.34 5.47 -6.40
CA PRO A 59 16.69 6.76 -6.54
C PRO A 59 16.60 7.16 -8.02
N ALA A 60 15.54 7.88 -8.38
CA ALA A 60 15.23 8.32 -9.74
C ALA A 60 14.90 7.21 -10.78
N THR A 61 14.75 5.94 -10.38
CA THR A 61 14.33 4.84 -11.29
C THR A 61 12.81 4.78 -11.55
N GLY A 62 12.05 5.82 -11.17
CA GLY A 62 10.61 5.90 -11.47
C GLY A 62 9.71 5.02 -10.59
N LYS A 63 10.14 4.62 -9.38
CA LYS A 63 9.31 3.84 -8.44
C LYS A 63 7.94 4.47 -8.16
N SER A 64 7.90 5.80 -7.95
CA SER A 64 6.64 6.55 -7.76
C SER A 64 5.76 6.54 -9.01
N THR A 65 6.38 6.63 -10.19
CA THR A 65 5.68 6.54 -11.48
C THR A 65 5.06 5.15 -11.66
N LEU A 66 5.81 4.09 -11.35
CA LEU A 66 5.31 2.71 -11.39
C LEU A 66 4.15 2.51 -10.40
N ALA A 67 4.26 3.04 -9.18
CA ALA A 67 3.18 2.97 -8.19
C ALA A 67 1.90 3.67 -8.69
N LEU A 68 2.03 4.84 -9.31
CA LEU A 68 0.90 5.57 -9.91
C LEU A 68 0.29 4.81 -11.09
N ASP A 69 1.11 4.23 -11.96
CA ASP A 69 0.64 3.43 -13.09
C ASP A 69 -0.16 2.19 -12.62
N ILE A 70 0.34 1.50 -11.60
CA ILE A 70 -0.37 0.38 -10.96
C ILE A 70 -1.72 0.86 -10.40
N ALA A 71 -1.76 2.01 -9.71
CA ALA A 71 -2.98 2.57 -9.16
C ALA A 71 -4.00 2.94 -10.26
N ALA A 72 -3.54 3.51 -11.38
CA ALA A 72 -4.38 3.82 -12.53
C ALA A 72 -5.02 2.55 -13.12
N HIS A 73 -4.25 1.49 -13.31
CA HIS A 73 -4.77 0.22 -13.81
C HIS A 73 -5.80 -0.41 -12.86
N VAL A 74 -5.54 -0.40 -11.56
CA VAL A 74 -6.45 -0.96 -10.56
C VAL A 74 -7.77 -0.18 -10.47
N THR A 75 -7.71 1.16 -10.56
CA THR A 75 -8.90 2.03 -10.45
C THR A 75 -9.75 2.03 -11.72
N THR A 76 -9.12 1.98 -12.89
CA THR A 76 -9.82 1.96 -14.18
C THR A 76 -10.24 0.56 -14.63
N GLY A 77 -9.67 -0.49 -14.03
CA GLY A 77 -9.90 -1.87 -14.45
C GLY A 77 -9.31 -2.18 -15.84
N THR A 78 -8.33 -1.40 -16.29
CA THR A 78 -7.67 -1.62 -17.58
C THR A 78 -6.84 -2.90 -17.59
N VAL A 79 -6.50 -3.35 -18.80
CA VAL A 79 -5.64 -4.52 -18.99
C VAL A 79 -4.21 -4.11 -18.65
N TRP A 80 -3.51 -4.94 -17.90
CA TRP A 80 -2.08 -4.81 -17.67
C TRP A 80 -1.30 -4.87 -19.00
N PRO A 81 -0.08 -4.32 -19.07
CA PRO A 81 0.73 -4.36 -20.29
C PRO A 81 1.09 -5.79 -20.75
N ASP A 82 0.96 -6.79 -19.87
CA ASP A 82 1.14 -8.22 -20.19
C ASP A 82 -0.14 -8.89 -20.74
N GLY A 83 -1.19 -8.11 -21.02
CA GLY A 83 -2.46 -8.59 -21.56
C GLY A 83 -3.42 -9.20 -20.52
N ARG A 84 -3.04 -9.26 -19.24
CA ARG A 84 -3.91 -9.79 -18.18
C ARG A 84 -4.84 -8.70 -17.68
N ARG A 85 -6.09 -9.05 -17.36
CA ARG A 85 -7.02 -8.10 -16.70
C ARG A 85 -6.78 -8.07 -15.20
N VAL A 86 -7.06 -6.92 -14.58
CA VAL A 86 -7.16 -6.84 -13.12
C VAL A 86 -8.27 -7.79 -12.66
N SER A 87 -7.93 -8.72 -11.78
CA SER A 87 -8.91 -9.60 -11.13
C SER A 87 -9.62 -8.85 -10.01
N LEU A 88 -10.48 -7.91 -10.38
CA LEU A 88 -11.48 -7.36 -9.48
C LEU A 88 -12.58 -8.41 -9.27
N PRO A 89 -13.16 -8.53 -8.07
CA PRO A 89 -14.40 -9.28 -7.92
C PRO A 89 -15.42 -8.59 -8.82
N THR A 90 -15.80 -9.29 -9.88
CA THR A 90 -16.84 -9.00 -10.86
C THR A 90 -17.62 -7.72 -10.57
N GLN A 91 -17.27 -6.62 -11.24
CA GLN A 91 -18.29 -5.64 -11.60
C GLN A 91 -19.34 -6.47 -12.34
N GLN A 92 -20.51 -6.69 -11.73
CA GLN A 92 -21.63 -7.33 -12.39
C GLN A 92 -21.87 -6.54 -13.69
N THR A 93 -21.45 -7.12 -14.81
CA THR A 93 -21.98 -6.69 -16.08
C THR A 93 -23.44 -7.10 -16.03
N CYS A 94 -24.32 -6.13 -15.80
CA CYS A 94 -25.75 -6.25 -16.06
C CYS A 94 -25.86 -6.64 -17.53
N THR A 95 -25.83 -7.93 -17.83
CA THR A 95 -26.15 -8.44 -19.16
C THR A 95 -27.66 -8.35 -19.23
N THR A 96 -28.16 -7.20 -19.70
CA THR A 96 -29.55 -7.08 -20.12
C THR A 96 -29.74 -8.04 -21.29
N ASN A 97 -30.25 -9.22 -20.96
CA ASN A 97 -30.87 -10.16 -21.87
C ASN A 97 -32.11 -9.51 -22.51
N SER A 98 -31.90 -8.63 -23.48
CA SER A 98 -32.93 -8.27 -24.47
C SER A 98 -33.06 -9.46 -25.44
N SER A 99 -33.95 -10.39 -25.14
CA SER A 99 -35.32 -10.43 -25.64
C SER A 99 -35.42 -10.84 -27.12
N THR A 100 -35.68 -12.13 -27.32
CA THR A 100 -36.57 -12.76 -28.31
C THR A 100 -36.40 -12.39 -29.79
N PRO A 101 -36.09 -13.37 -30.68
CA PRO A 101 -36.33 -13.17 -32.10
C PRO A 101 -37.84 -13.24 -32.36
N ARG A 102 -38.39 -12.19 -32.96
CA ARG A 102 -39.75 -12.15 -33.48
C ARG A 102 -39.64 -12.05 -35.00
N ASN A 103 -39.77 -13.19 -35.68
CA ASN A 103 -40.64 -13.48 -36.83
C ASN A 103 -40.16 -14.76 -37.51
#